data_AF-A0A096LZH5-F1
#
_entry.id   AF-A0A096LZH5-F1
#
_cell.length_a   1.000
_cell.length_b   1.000
_cell.length_c   1.000
_cell.angle_alpha   90.00
_cell.angle_beta   90.00
_cell.angle_gamma   90.00
#
_symmetry.space_group_name_H-M   'P 1'
#
loop_
_entity.id
_entity.type
_entity.pdbx_description
1 polymer ?
#
loop_
_entity_poly.entity_id
_entity_poly.type
_entity_poly.pdbx_seq_one_letter_code
_entity_poly.pdbx_strand_id
1 'polypeptide(L)'
;KDPNSAMEENVDSNPGFALADYAVFAAMLSVSMAIGLFQALKKQRRDATAEAFFTGGRSMPAVPVGLSLCASFMSAVQVLGVPSEGFRYGFKFLYMCLGQSINSLLTAYLFLPVFFRLGITSTNQYLEMRFGRGMQLLGSVQFILATLLYTGIVIYAPALILNQGTRLNVFCLQHSNGYLC
;
A
#
# COMPACT_ATOMS: atom_id res chain seq x y z
N LYS A 1 36.49 27.44 -7.68
CA LYS A 1 36.61 26.24 -8.53
C LYS A 1 35.86 25.16 -7.79
N ASP A 2 34.54 25.23 -7.96
CA ASP A 2 33.57 24.56 -7.12
C ASP A 2 33.08 23.36 -7.93
N PRO A 3 33.31 22.12 -7.47
CA PRO A 3 33.05 20.92 -8.25
C PRO A 3 31.55 20.56 -8.39
N ASN A 4 30.65 21.39 -7.84
CA ASN A 4 29.21 21.13 -7.82
C ASN A 4 28.42 21.77 -8.97
N SER A 5 29.03 22.66 -9.75
CA SER A 5 28.35 23.32 -10.89
C SER A 5 28.43 22.54 -12.21
N ALA A 6 29.11 21.39 -12.23
CA ALA A 6 29.28 20.57 -13.43
C ALA A 6 28.27 19.41 -13.55
N MET A 7 27.34 19.26 -12.60
CA MET A 7 26.34 18.19 -12.59
C MET A 7 24.90 18.70 -12.83
N GLU A 8 24.75 19.96 -13.22
CA GLU A 8 23.46 20.57 -13.62
C GLU A 8 23.35 20.84 -15.13
N GLU A 9 24.39 20.53 -15.92
CA GLU A 9 24.44 20.91 -17.34
C GLU A 9 24.60 19.67 -18.25
N ASN A 10 23.59 18.79 -18.29
CA ASN A 10 23.36 17.82 -19.39
C ASN A 10 21.99 17.13 -19.23
N VAL A 11 20.92 17.91 -19.06
CA VAL A 11 19.55 17.44 -19.33
C VAL A 11 19.11 18.07 -20.63
N ASP A 12 19.33 17.31 -21.70
CA ASP A 12 19.07 17.70 -23.08
C ASP A 12 17.58 18.00 -23.33
N SER A 13 17.31 19.26 -23.68
CA SER A 13 16.39 19.76 -24.72
C SER A 13 15.22 18.85 -25.18
N ASN A 14 14.17 18.73 -24.37
CA ASN A 14 12.79 18.58 -24.89
C ASN A 14 11.77 19.27 -23.95
N PRO A 15 11.18 20.41 -24.34
CA PRO A 15 10.32 21.20 -23.47
C PRO A 15 8.87 20.70 -23.54
N GLY A 16 8.48 19.88 -22.57
CA GLY A 16 7.11 19.42 -22.34
C GLY A 16 7.14 18.08 -21.61
N PHE A 17 6.17 17.80 -20.74
CA PHE A 17 5.97 16.45 -20.18
C PHE A 17 6.14 15.44 -21.31
N ALA A 18 7.16 14.60 -21.23
CA ALA A 18 7.48 13.73 -22.35
C ALA A 18 6.26 12.85 -22.60
N LEU A 19 5.85 12.72 -23.87
CA LEU A 19 4.85 11.72 -24.27
C LEU A 19 5.19 10.33 -23.68
N ALA A 20 6.48 10.07 -23.44
CA ALA A 20 6.99 8.90 -22.75
C ALA A 20 6.46 8.74 -21.31
N ASP A 21 6.44 9.79 -20.48
CA ASP A 21 5.93 9.71 -19.10
C ASP A 21 4.44 9.36 -19.07
N TYR A 22 3.66 9.97 -19.97
CA TYR A 22 2.24 9.66 -20.11
C TYR A 22 2.02 8.23 -20.64
N ALA A 23 2.83 7.79 -21.60
CA ALA A 23 2.78 6.42 -22.12
C ALA A 23 3.11 5.38 -21.04
N VAL A 24 4.13 5.64 -20.21
CA VAL A 24 4.49 4.77 -19.08
C VAL A 24 3.37 4.73 -18.05
N PHE A 25 2.78 5.88 -17.70
CA PHE A 25 1.66 5.94 -16.75
C PHE A 25 0.43 5.18 -17.27
N ALA A 26 0.04 5.38 -18.53
CA ALA A 26 -1.06 4.65 -19.17
C ALA A 26 -0.77 3.15 -19.29
N ALA A 27 0.46 2.76 -19.60
CA ALA A 27 0.88 1.36 -19.65
C ALA A 27 0.79 0.69 -18.26
N MET A 28 1.26 1.36 -17.20
CA MET A 28 1.16 0.85 -15.82
C MET A 28 -0.29 0.63 -15.38
N LEU A 29 -1.17 1.60 -15.66
CA LEU A 29 -2.59 1.52 -15.35
C LEU A 29 -3.28 0.40 -16.15
N SER A 30 -3.02 0.32 -17.45
CA SER A 30 -3.63 -0.69 -18.32
C SER A 30 -3.19 -2.11 -17.94
N VAL A 31 -1.92 -2.34 -17.61
CA VAL A 31 -1.42 -3.63 -17.13
C VAL A 31 -2.09 -3.99 -15.80
N SER A 32 -2.15 -3.06 -14.84
CA SER A 32 -2.78 -3.29 -13.53
C SER A 32 -4.27 -3.63 -13.68
N MET A 33 -4.99 -2.88 -14.51
CA MET A 33 -6.40 -3.12 -14.82
C MET A 33 -6.60 -4.45 -15.55
N ALA A 34 -5.72 -4.79 -16.50
CA ALA A 34 -5.79 -6.05 -17.24
C ALA A 34 -5.58 -7.25 -16.32
N ILE A 35 -4.62 -7.21 -15.39
CA ILE A 35 -4.41 -8.29 -14.41
C ILE A 35 -5.63 -8.43 -13.50
N GLY A 36 -6.17 -7.31 -13.00
CA GLY A 36 -7.38 -7.31 -12.17
C GLY A 36 -8.60 -7.88 -12.90
N LEU A 37 -8.84 -7.45 -14.13
CA LEU A 37 -9.95 -7.91 -14.96
C LEU A 37 -9.78 -9.38 -15.39
N PHE A 38 -8.56 -9.79 -15.75
CA PHE A 38 -8.26 -11.18 -16.10
C PHE A 38 -8.49 -12.12 -14.91
N GLN A 39 -8.06 -11.72 -13.71
CA GLN A 39 -8.34 -12.45 -12.47
C GLN A 39 -9.84 -12.47 -12.14
N ALA A 40 -10.55 -11.35 -12.29
CA ALA A 40 -11.99 -11.26 -12.04
C ALA A 40 -12.80 -12.18 -12.97
N LEU A 41 -12.53 -12.11 -14.28
CA LEU A 41 -13.22 -12.92 -15.30
C LEU A 41 -12.87 -14.40 -15.19
N LYS A 42 -11.60 -14.74 -14.89
CA LYS A 42 -11.16 -16.13 -14.71
C LYS A 42 -11.72 -16.77 -13.43
N LYS A 43 -11.90 -15.99 -12.36
CA LYS A 43 -12.44 -16.47 -11.08
C LYS A 43 -13.95 -16.66 -11.09
N GLN A 44 -14.70 -15.94 -11.94
CA GLN A 44 -16.14 -16.14 -12.12
C GLN A 44 -16.52 -17.56 -12.61
N ARG A 45 -15.57 -18.32 -13.18
CA ARG A 45 -15.80 -19.70 -13.66
C ARG A 45 -15.58 -20.82 -12.63
N ARG A 46 -15.01 -20.54 -11.46
CA ARG A 46 -14.76 -21.53 -10.39
C ARG A 46 -15.15 -20.93 -9.05
N ASP A 47 -16.38 -21.19 -8.64
CA ASP A 47 -16.91 -21.05 -7.27
C ASP A 47 -16.81 -19.64 -6.64
N ALA A 48 -17.79 -18.81 -6.99
CA ALA A 48 -18.05 -17.48 -6.43
C ALA A 48 -18.64 -17.53 -5.01
N THR A 49 -18.04 -18.29 -4.10
CA THR A 49 -18.41 -18.23 -2.67
C THR A 49 -17.43 -17.30 -1.95
N ALA A 50 -17.95 -16.30 -1.23
CA ALA A 50 -17.15 -15.32 -0.48
C ALA A 50 -16.08 -16.00 0.40
N GLU A 51 -16.38 -17.16 0.96
CA GLU A 51 -15.44 -17.96 1.74
C GLU A 51 -14.21 -18.42 0.94
N ALA A 52 -14.36 -18.82 -0.32
CA ALA A 52 -13.23 -19.18 -1.19
C ALA A 52 -12.37 -17.95 -1.56
N PHE A 53 -12.96 -16.75 -1.55
CA PHE A 53 -12.26 -15.50 -1.80
C PHE A 53 -11.47 -15.02 -0.56
N PHE A 54 -12.08 -15.08 0.62
CA PHE A 54 -11.47 -14.63 1.87
C PHE A 54 -10.54 -15.67 2.53
N THR A 55 -10.79 -16.97 2.34
CA THR A 55 -9.97 -18.04 2.94
C THR A 55 -9.10 -18.79 1.95
N GLY A 56 -9.21 -18.50 0.65
CA GLY A 56 -8.45 -19.19 -0.40
C GLY A 56 -8.58 -20.71 -0.37
N GLY A 57 -9.75 -21.21 0.04
CA GLY A 57 -10.02 -22.65 0.12
C GLY A 57 -9.30 -23.36 1.28
N ARG A 58 -8.98 -22.67 2.39
CA ARG A 58 -8.34 -23.23 3.61
C ARG A 58 -7.02 -23.98 3.36
N SER A 59 -6.42 -23.83 2.19
CA SER A 59 -5.20 -24.52 1.73
C SER A 59 -4.21 -23.55 1.07
N MET A 60 -4.30 -22.25 1.36
CA MET A 60 -3.30 -21.31 0.89
C MET A 60 -1.95 -21.62 1.56
N PRO A 61 -0.88 -21.85 0.78
CA PRO A 61 0.45 -22.00 1.34
C PRO A 61 0.85 -20.71 2.07
N ALA A 62 1.64 -20.82 3.14
CA ALA A 62 2.07 -19.67 3.94
C ALA A 62 2.87 -18.63 3.13
N VAL A 63 3.50 -19.07 2.03
CA VAL A 63 4.34 -18.25 1.16
C VAL A 63 3.56 -17.14 0.44
N PRO A 64 2.50 -17.40 -0.35
CA PRO A 64 1.72 -16.34 -1.01
C PRO A 64 1.00 -15.42 -0.01
N VAL A 65 0.59 -15.94 1.15
CA VAL A 65 0.00 -15.11 2.23
C VAL A 65 1.03 -14.13 2.77
N GLY A 66 2.23 -14.62 3.08
CA GLY A 66 3.35 -13.77 3.52
C GLY A 66 3.73 -12.74 2.46
N LEU A 67 3.80 -13.16 1.18
CA LEU A 67 4.12 -12.27 0.07
C LEU A 67 3.06 -11.15 -0.09
N SER A 68 1.78 -11.49 0.03
CA SER A 68 0.69 -10.49 0.01
C SER A 68 0.78 -9.53 1.19
N LEU A 69 1.09 -10.04 2.39
CA LEU A 69 1.24 -9.22 3.58
C LEU A 69 2.42 -8.25 3.44
N CYS A 70 3.58 -8.74 2.96
CA CYS A 70 4.73 -7.91 2.64
C CYS A 70 4.42 -6.85 1.59
N ALA A 71 3.68 -7.22 0.54
CA ALA A 71 3.24 -6.30 -0.49
C ALA A 71 2.31 -5.20 0.07
N SER A 72 1.42 -5.53 1.02
CA SER A 72 0.58 -4.54 1.70
C SER A 72 1.36 -3.60 2.63
N PHE A 73 2.46 -4.07 3.23
CA PHE A 73 3.34 -3.22 4.03
C PHE A 73 4.20 -2.28 3.18
N MET A 74 4.57 -2.69 1.96
CA MET A 74 5.34 -1.87 1.03
C MET A 74 4.47 -0.77 0.42
N SER A 75 4.62 0.45 0.93
CA SER A 75 3.95 1.63 0.40
C SER A 75 4.92 2.66 -0.16
N ALA A 76 4.45 3.48 -1.11
CA ALA A 76 5.20 4.57 -1.72
C ALA A 76 5.78 5.54 -0.68
N VAL A 77 5.07 5.76 0.43
CA VAL A 77 5.54 6.61 1.55
C VAL A 77 6.76 6.00 2.22
N GLN A 78 6.85 4.67 2.33
CA GLN A 78 8.00 4.01 2.94
C GLN A 78 9.21 4.05 2.00
N VAL A 79 9.00 3.87 0.70
CA VAL A 79 10.06 3.94 -0.32
C VAL A 79 10.69 5.33 -0.39
N LEU A 80 9.89 6.40 -0.27
CA LEU A 80 10.38 7.78 -0.26
C LEU A 80 10.85 8.22 1.15
N GLY A 81 10.20 7.72 2.20
CA GLY A 81 10.45 8.10 3.59
C GLY A 81 11.73 7.51 4.17
N VAL A 82 12.01 6.22 3.90
CA VAL A 82 13.20 5.51 4.37
C VAL A 82 14.52 6.19 3.98
N PRO A 83 14.78 6.55 2.70
CA PRO A 83 15.99 7.28 2.36
C PRO A 83 16.00 8.68 2.98
N SER A 84 14.85 9.37 3.01
CA SER A 84 14.72 10.70 3.60
C SER A 84 15.09 10.73 5.09
N GLU A 85 14.67 9.73 5.85
CA GLU A 85 15.04 9.56 7.26
C GLU A 85 16.48 9.08 7.43
N GLY A 86 16.95 8.18 6.55
CA GLY A 86 18.33 7.69 6.54
C GLY A 86 19.36 8.80 6.34
N PHE A 87 19.11 9.73 5.40
CA PHE A 87 19.99 10.89 5.18
C PHE A 87 20.01 11.86 6.37
N ARG A 88 18.91 11.98 7.11
CA ARG A 88 18.78 12.97 8.19
C ARG A 88 19.20 12.45 9.57
N TYR A 89 19.04 11.16 9.81
CA TYR A 89 19.25 10.53 11.13
C TYR A 89 20.30 9.41 11.15
N GLY A 90 20.86 9.03 9.99
CA GLY A 90 22.03 8.15 9.85
C GLY A 90 21.95 6.86 10.68
N PHE A 91 22.65 6.83 11.82
CA PHE A 91 22.72 5.67 12.70
C PHE A 91 21.42 5.37 13.46
N LYS A 92 20.59 6.38 13.78
CA LYS A 92 19.32 6.16 14.49
C LYS A 92 18.32 5.36 13.64
N PHE A 93 18.43 5.45 12.31
CA PHE A 93 17.60 4.72 11.37
C PHE A 93 17.82 3.20 11.47
N LEU A 94 19.06 2.74 11.67
CA LEU A 94 19.37 1.32 11.88
C LEU A 94 18.64 0.74 13.10
N TYR A 95 18.59 1.48 14.21
CA TYR A 95 17.87 1.06 15.41
C TYR A 95 16.36 0.93 15.16
N MET A 96 15.78 1.87 14.40
CA MET A 96 14.38 1.83 14.00
C MET A 96 14.07 0.62 13.09
N CYS A 97 14.94 0.33 12.11
CA CYS A 97 14.81 -0.85 11.25
C CYS A 97 14.90 -2.17 12.03
N LEU A 98 15.82 -2.26 12.99
CA LEU A 98 15.94 -3.43 13.86
C LEU A 98 14.69 -3.59 14.73
N GLY A 99 14.19 -2.50 15.31
CA GLY A 99 12.94 -2.50 16.08
C GLY A 99 11.74 -2.97 15.28
N GLN A 100 11.59 -2.49 14.04
CA GLN A 100 10.53 -2.94 13.12
C GLN A 100 10.66 -4.41 12.74
N SER A 101 11.89 -4.87 12.46
CA SER A 101 12.15 -6.28 12.11
C SER A 101 11.81 -7.21 13.28
N ILE A 102 12.23 -6.85 14.49
CA ILE A 102 11.91 -7.61 15.72
C ILE A 102 10.41 -7.62 15.98
N ASN A 103 9.75 -6.47 15.86
CA ASN A 103 8.30 -6.36 16.05
C ASN A 103 7.53 -7.23 15.04
N SER A 104 7.96 -7.27 13.79
CA SER A 104 7.39 -8.13 12.75
C SER A 104 7.59 -9.61 13.07
N LEU A 105 8.80 -10.02 13.45
CA LEU A 105 9.10 -11.40 13.85
C LEU A 105 8.30 -11.83 15.08
N LEU A 106 8.23 -10.98 16.10
CA LEU A 106 7.50 -11.25 17.34
C LEU A 106 6.00 -11.38 17.07
N THR A 107 5.46 -10.48 16.23
CA THR A 107 4.06 -10.54 15.79
C THR A 107 3.79 -11.83 15.02
N ALA A 108 4.67 -12.20 14.08
CA ALA A 108 4.55 -13.46 13.35
C ALA A 108 4.61 -14.68 14.29
N TYR A 109 5.49 -14.71 15.29
CA TYR A 109 5.58 -15.86 16.19
C TYR A 109 4.45 -15.94 17.23
N LEU A 110 3.93 -14.81 17.72
CA LEU A 110 2.88 -14.78 18.74
C LEU A 110 1.48 -14.84 18.14
N PHE A 111 1.21 -14.05 17.10
CA PHE A 111 -0.13 -13.97 16.54
C PHE A 111 -0.44 -15.14 15.61
N LEU A 112 0.53 -15.65 14.85
CA LEU A 112 0.30 -16.79 13.95
C LEU A 112 -0.26 -18.03 14.67
N PRO A 113 0.32 -18.54 15.77
CA PRO A 113 -0.26 -19.70 16.47
C PRO A 113 -1.62 -19.41 17.10
N VAL A 114 -1.85 -18.17 17.56
CA VAL A 114 -3.14 -17.76 18.16
C VAL A 114 -4.24 -17.73 17.09
N PHE A 115 -4.00 -17.13 15.92
CA PHE A 115 -4.98 -17.10 14.83
C PHE A 115 -5.26 -18.50 14.26
N PHE A 116 -4.22 -19.34 14.11
CA PHE A 116 -4.41 -20.71 13.64
C PHE A 116 -5.22 -21.59 14.62
N ARG A 117 -5.08 -21.36 15.94
CA ARG A 117 -5.84 -22.10 16.97
C ARG A 117 -7.32 -21.73 17.01
N LEU A 118 -7.66 -20.47 16.75
CA LEU A 118 -9.04 -20.00 16.81
C LEU A 118 -9.77 -20.11 15.47
N GLY A 119 -9.07 -20.31 14.35
CA GLY A 119 -9.68 -20.50 13.02
C GLY A 119 -10.43 -19.27 12.51
N ILE A 120 -10.11 -18.09 13.04
CA ILE A 120 -10.76 -16.82 12.71
C ILE A 120 -9.98 -16.15 11.59
N THR A 121 -10.69 -15.70 10.56
CA THR A 121 -10.13 -15.09 9.35
C THR A 121 -10.02 -13.57 9.43
N SER A 122 -10.62 -12.93 10.44
CA SER A 122 -10.66 -11.48 10.62
C SER A 122 -10.27 -11.05 12.04
N THR A 123 -9.26 -10.18 12.16
CA THR A 123 -8.79 -9.63 13.44
C THR A 123 -9.89 -8.90 14.21
N ASN A 124 -10.80 -8.20 13.52
CA ASN A 124 -11.91 -7.50 14.17
C ASN A 124 -12.91 -8.46 14.83
N GLN A 125 -13.08 -9.66 14.28
CA GLN A 125 -13.92 -10.71 14.87
C GLN A 125 -13.28 -11.31 16.13
N TYR A 126 -11.94 -11.36 16.19
CA TYR A 126 -11.23 -11.74 17.41
C TYR A 126 -11.45 -10.71 18.54
N LEU A 127 -11.44 -9.41 18.21
CA LEU A 127 -11.75 -8.36 19.17
C LEU A 127 -13.20 -8.45 19.69
N GLU A 128 -14.15 -8.80 18.81
CA GLU A 128 -15.57 -8.99 19.21
C GLU A 128 -15.72 -10.13 20.22
N MET A 129 -15.08 -11.29 20.00
CA MET A 129 -15.23 -12.43 20.90
C MET A 129 -14.58 -12.24 22.27
N ARG A 130 -13.52 -11.42 22.36
CA ARG A 130 -12.80 -11.18 23.62
C ARG A 130 -13.35 -9.98 24.41
N PHE A 131 -13.78 -8.91 23.73
CA PHE A 131 -14.13 -7.63 24.36
C PHE A 131 -15.57 -7.15 24.06
N GLY A 132 -16.32 -7.90 23.25
CA GLY A 132 -17.69 -7.56 22.86
C GLY A 132 -17.79 -6.61 21.66
N ARG A 133 -19.03 -6.35 21.24
CA ARG A 133 -19.37 -5.65 19.98
C ARG A 133 -18.98 -4.16 19.97
N GLY A 134 -18.89 -3.53 21.15
CA GLY A 134 -18.48 -2.13 21.27
C GLY A 134 -17.03 -1.88 20.84
N MET A 135 -16.10 -2.74 21.28
CA MET A 135 -14.68 -2.64 20.92
C MET A 135 -14.43 -2.97 19.44
N GLN A 136 -15.23 -3.87 18.86
CA GLN A 136 -15.17 -4.16 17.42
C GLN A 136 -15.60 -2.94 16.58
N LEU A 137 -16.67 -2.25 16.97
CA LEU A 137 -17.13 -1.03 16.30
C LEU A 137 -16.06 0.07 16.38
N LEU A 138 -15.51 0.31 17.56
CA LEU A 138 -14.44 1.30 17.73
C LEU A 138 -13.19 0.93 16.92
N GLY A 139 -12.77 -0.34 16.94
CA GLY A 139 -11.62 -0.81 16.16
C GLY A 139 -11.84 -0.66 14.65
N SER A 140 -13.03 -0.97 14.15
CA SER A 140 -13.38 -0.84 12.74
C SER A 140 -13.43 0.63 12.32
N VAL A 141 -14.02 1.51 13.14
CA VAL A 141 -14.06 2.96 12.88
C VAL A 141 -12.65 3.55 12.88
N GLN A 142 -11.82 3.20 13.87
CA GLN A 142 -10.43 3.66 13.94
C GLN A 142 -9.63 3.19 12.72
N PHE A 143 -9.82 1.93 12.29
CA PHE A 143 -9.16 1.38 11.11
C PHE A 143 -9.57 2.11 9.82
N ILE A 144 -10.87 2.37 9.65
CA ILE A 144 -11.39 3.13 8.50
C ILE A 144 -10.83 4.55 8.50
N LEU A 145 -10.85 5.25 9.64
CA LEU A 145 -10.31 6.60 9.78
C LEU A 145 -8.80 6.65 9.48
N ALA A 146 -8.02 5.73 10.04
CA ALA A 146 -6.59 5.64 9.78
C ALA A 146 -6.30 5.37 8.30
N THR A 147 -7.07 4.48 7.67
CA THR A 147 -6.93 4.14 6.26
C THR A 147 -7.29 5.32 5.36
N LEU A 148 -8.36 6.05 5.66
CA LEU A 148 -8.77 7.26 4.93
C LEU A 148 -7.71 8.37 4.98
N LEU A 149 -7.17 8.64 6.17
CA LEU A 149 -6.10 9.61 6.34
C LEU A 149 -4.83 9.19 5.57
N TYR A 150 -4.50 7.90 5.65
CA TYR A 150 -3.33 7.35 4.98
C TYR A 150 -3.43 7.41 3.46
N THR A 151 -4.53 6.93 2.88
CA THR A 151 -4.74 6.96 1.42
C THR A 151 -4.82 8.39 0.90
N GLY A 152 -5.38 9.32 1.67
CA GLY A 152 -5.38 10.75 1.37
C GLY A 152 -3.96 11.32 1.21
N ILE A 153 -3.05 11.04 2.15
CA ILE A 153 -1.65 11.48 2.07
C ILE A 153 -0.94 10.87 0.87
N VAL A 154 -1.16 9.57 0.62
CA VAL A 154 -0.52 8.84 -0.48
C VAL A 154 -0.93 9.39 -1.84
N ILE A 155 -2.20 9.74 -2.03
CA ILE A 155 -2.73 10.28 -3.30
C ILE A 155 -2.36 11.76 -3.48
N TYR A 156 -2.20 12.50 -2.39
CA TYR A 156 -1.80 13.90 -2.45
C TYR A 156 -0.42 14.09 -3.09
N ALA A 157 0.54 13.21 -2.81
CA ALA A 157 1.91 13.29 -3.33
C ALA A 157 2.01 13.31 -4.88
N PRO A 158 1.47 12.33 -5.63
CA PRO A 158 1.49 12.37 -7.10
C PRO A 158 0.60 13.48 -7.67
N ALA A 159 -0.48 13.84 -6.98
CA ALA A 159 -1.40 14.88 -7.43
C ALA A 159 -0.77 16.29 -7.37
N LEU A 160 0.10 16.54 -6.38
CA LEU A 160 0.91 17.75 -6.30
C LEU A 160 1.90 17.86 -7.47
N ILE A 161 2.59 16.76 -7.80
CA ILE A 161 3.54 16.70 -8.92
C ILE A 161 2.83 16.89 -10.26
N LEU A 162 1.68 16.24 -10.44
CA LEU A 162 0.86 16.39 -11.65
C LEU A 162 0.28 17.81 -11.81
N ASN A 163 -0.05 18.50 -10.72
CA ASN A 163 -0.61 19.86 -10.78
C ASN A 163 0.43 20.91 -11.21
N GLN A 164 1.70 20.74 -10.81
CA GLN A 164 2.79 21.58 -11.32
C GLN A 164 3.00 21.37 -12.83
N GLY A 165 2.71 20.17 -13.31
CA GLY A 165 2.97 19.79 -14.70
C GLY A 165 1.84 19.98 -15.69
N THR A 166 0.62 19.76 -15.22
CA THR A 166 -0.60 19.74 -16.00
C THR A 166 -1.54 20.66 -15.25
N ARG A 167 -2.01 21.75 -15.85
CA ARG A 167 -3.02 22.67 -15.26
C ARG A 167 -4.39 22.00 -15.08
N LEU A 168 -4.46 20.72 -14.72
CA LEU A 168 -5.65 19.94 -14.48
C LEU A 168 -5.97 19.92 -12.97
N ASN A 169 -7.26 20.03 -12.68
CA ASN A 169 -7.81 20.16 -11.33
C ASN A 169 -7.60 18.87 -10.52
N VAL A 170 -6.70 18.94 -9.53
CA VAL A 170 -6.41 17.96 -8.46
C VAL A 170 -7.68 17.40 -7.79
N PHE A 171 -8.77 18.17 -7.86
CA PHE A 171 -10.10 17.87 -7.36
C PHE A 171 -10.74 16.59 -7.93
N CYS A 172 -10.47 16.24 -9.18
CA CYS A 172 -11.10 15.07 -9.82
C CYS A 172 -10.58 13.74 -9.23
N LEU A 173 -9.28 13.68 -8.92
CA LEU A 173 -8.65 12.52 -8.28
C LEU A 173 -9.11 12.36 -6.83
N GLN A 174 -9.23 13.47 -6.09
CA GLN A 174 -9.75 13.48 -4.72
C GLN A 174 -11.20 12.97 -4.67
N HIS A 175 -12.04 13.41 -5.62
CA HIS A 175 -13.45 13.02 -5.68
C HIS A 175 -13.64 11.55 -6.07
N SER A 176 -12.82 11.03 -7.00
CA SER A 176 -12.89 9.63 -7.42
C SER A 176 -12.48 8.66 -6.32
N ASN A 177 -11.52 9.04 -5.45
CA ASN A 177 -11.13 8.20 -4.31
C ASN A 177 -12.20 8.20 -3.21
N GLY A 178 -12.91 9.32 -3.01
CA GLY A 178 -14.07 9.39 -2.12
C GLY A 178 -15.27 8.57 -2.58
N TYR A 179 -15.37 8.26 -3.88
CA TYR A 179 -16.40 7.36 -4.43
C TYR A 179 -15.99 5.87 -4.42
N LEU A 180 -14.69 5.55 -4.27
CA LEU A 180 -14.17 4.19 -4.28
C LEU A 180 -14.07 3.56 -2.87
N CYS A 181 -13.94 4.40 -1.82
CA CYS A 181 -14.04 3.99 -0.42
C CYS A 181 -15.50 3.88 0.02
#